data_AF-A0A926H4K0-F1
#
_entry.id   AF-A0A926H4K0-F1
#
_cell.length_a   1.000
_cell.length_b   1.000
_cell.length_c   1.000
_cell.angle_alpha   90.00
_cell.angle_beta   90.00
_cell.angle_gamma   90.00
#
_symmetry.space_group_name_H-M   'P 1'
#
loop_
_entity.id
_entity.type
_entity.pdbx_description
1 polymer ?
#
loop_
_entity_poly.entity_id
_entity_poly.type
_entity_poly.pdbx_seq_one_letter_code
_entity_poly.pdbx_strand_id
1 'polypeptide(L)'
;YDLLHILRRDWKTLGPKVTGKIHLYCGDMDNYYLNNAVYLMEDFLKNVKNPAAASEVAYGDRFEHCWNGDPNVPNHISRLRYNTMYIDKIMKRIETTAPAGADLKSWRY
;
A
#
# COMPACT_ATOMS: atom_id res chain seq x y z
N TYR A 1 16.88 -6.05 5.92
CA TYR A 1 16.67 -4.59 5.93
C TYR A 1 15.29 -4.31 6.52
N ASP A 2 15.17 -3.36 7.44
CA ASP A 2 13.89 -2.92 8.01
C ASP A 2 13.42 -1.64 7.31
N LEU A 3 12.27 -1.72 6.64
CA LEU A 3 11.69 -0.61 5.89
C LEU A 3 11.31 0.56 6.81
N LEU A 4 10.80 0.30 8.00
CA LEU A 4 10.42 1.35 8.95
C LEU A 4 11.65 2.10 9.42
N HIS A 5 12.72 1.39 9.76
CA HIS A 5 13.99 2.01 10.13
C HIS A 5 14.52 2.94 9.04
N ILE A 6 14.52 2.47 7.78
CA ILE A 6 14.97 3.27 6.63
C ILE A 6 14.09 4.52 6.45
N LEU A 7 12.77 4.37 6.51
CA LEU A 7 11.85 5.50 6.37
C LEU A 7 12.02 6.51 7.50
N ARG A 8 12.19 6.07 8.76
CA ARG A 8 12.43 6.96 9.91
C ARG A 8 13.73 7.75 9.75
N ARG A 9 14.81 7.08 9.37
CA ARG A 9 16.13 7.69 9.20
C ARG A 9 16.14 8.71 8.06
N ASP A 10 15.54 8.35 6.93
CA ASP A 10 15.72 9.07 5.65
C ASP A 10 14.48 9.80 5.15
N TRP A 11 13.45 10.02 6.00
CA TRP A 11 12.17 10.60 5.56
C TRP A 11 12.33 11.93 4.82
N LYS A 12 13.28 12.77 5.24
CA LYS A 12 13.55 14.06 4.57
C LYS A 12 13.87 13.88 3.07
N THR A 13 14.50 12.78 2.70
CA THR A 13 14.89 12.47 1.32
C THR A 13 13.88 11.55 0.62
N LEU A 14 13.30 10.59 1.35
CA LEU A 14 12.39 9.59 0.79
C LEU A 14 10.94 10.07 0.75
N GLY A 15 10.49 10.82 1.75
CA GLY A 15 9.12 11.31 1.90
C GLY A 15 8.59 11.98 0.63
N PRO A 16 9.31 12.95 0.03
CA PRO A 16 8.89 13.56 -1.25
C PRO A 16 8.76 12.57 -2.41
N LYS A 17 9.48 11.43 -2.37
CA LYS A 17 9.44 10.41 -3.41
C LYS A 17 8.31 9.40 -3.23
N VAL A 18 7.89 9.14 -1.99
CA VAL A 18 6.94 8.06 -1.64
C VAL A 18 5.62 8.56 -1.09
N THR A 19 5.46 9.86 -0.85
CA THR A 19 4.18 10.45 -0.44
C THR A 19 3.07 10.09 -1.44
N GLY A 20 1.94 9.59 -0.94
CA GLY A 20 0.83 9.12 -1.78
C GLY A 20 1.10 7.81 -2.52
N LYS A 21 2.14 7.06 -2.17
CA LYS A 21 2.55 5.82 -2.88
C LYS A 21 2.64 4.58 -1.98
N ILE A 22 2.52 4.74 -0.66
CA ILE A 22 2.64 3.62 0.29
C ILE A 22 1.23 3.04 0.55
N HIS A 23 1.05 1.78 0.18
CA HIS A 23 -0.16 0.99 0.47
C HIS A 23 0.27 -0.30 1.18
N LEU A 24 -0.25 -0.55 2.38
CA LEU A 24 0.06 -1.72 3.20
C LEU A 24 -1.23 -2.46 3.56
N TYR A 25 -1.24 -3.77 3.34
CA TYR A 25 -2.34 -4.66 3.66
C TYR A 25 -1.81 -5.83 4.47
N CYS A 26 -2.42 -6.11 5.63
CA CYS A 26 -2.00 -7.22 6.48
C CYS A 26 -3.20 -7.79 7.24
N GLY A 27 -3.32 -9.11 7.34
CA GLY A 27 -4.31 -9.73 8.21
C GLY A 27 -3.95 -9.50 9.68
N ASP A 28 -4.94 -9.27 10.55
CA ASP A 28 -4.66 -9.10 11.98
C ASP A 28 -4.42 -10.43 12.73
N MET A 29 -4.73 -11.56 12.08
CA MET A 29 -4.39 -12.93 12.49
C MET A 29 -3.32 -13.55 11.58
N ASP A 30 -2.38 -12.74 11.09
CA ASP A 30 -1.23 -13.23 10.32
C ASP A 30 -0.44 -14.29 11.12
N ASN A 31 -0.18 -15.44 10.49
CA ASN A 31 0.44 -16.61 11.15
C ASN A 31 1.87 -16.35 11.64
N TYR A 32 2.51 -15.29 11.16
CA TYR A 32 3.85 -14.85 11.53
C TYR A 32 3.84 -13.58 12.40
N TYR A 33 2.68 -13.11 12.84
CA TYR A 33 2.51 -11.92 13.69
C TYR A 33 3.11 -10.64 13.07
N LEU A 34 3.11 -10.55 11.73
CA LEU A 34 3.65 -9.41 10.99
C LEU A 34 2.84 -8.13 11.19
N ASN A 35 1.57 -8.25 11.59
CA ASN A 35 0.69 -7.14 11.92
C ASN A 35 1.31 -6.18 12.96
N ASN A 36 2.08 -6.69 13.92
CA ASN A 36 2.79 -5.86 14.90
C ASN A 36 3.75 -4.86 14.24
N ALA A 37 4.51 -5.30 13.24
CA ALA A 37 5.41 -4.41 12.49
C ALA A 37 4.63 -3.39 11.65
N VAL A 38 3.47 -3.79 11.12
CA VAL A 38 2.58 -2.91 10.36
C VAL A 38 1.95 -1.84 11.25
N TYR A 39 1.58 -2.16 12.50
CA TYR A 39 1.11 -1.15 13.47
C TYR A 39 2.17 -0.06 13.74
N LEU A 40 3.43 -0.46 13.94
CA LEU A 40 4.53 0.48 14.15
C LEU A 40 4.79 1.34 12.90
N MET A 41 4.65 0.75 11.73
CA MET A 41 4.76 1.46 10.46
C MET A 41 3.61 2.46 10.29
N GLU A 42 2.37 2.05 10.55
CA GLU A 42 1.19 2.90 10.43
C GLU A 42 1.27 4.11 11.38
N ASP A 43 1.68 3.89 12.64
CA ASP A 43 1.88 4.96 13.61
C ASP A 43 2.89 5.99 13.09
N PHE A 44 4.02 5.54 12.56
CA PHE A 44 4.98 6.43 11.92
C PHE A 44 4.38 7.19 10.73
N LEU A 45 3.70 6.51 9.81
CA LEU A 45 3.15 7.11 8.59
C LEU A 45 2.04 8.14 8.88
N LYS A 46 1.21 7.93 9.92
CA LYS A 46 0.18 8.89 10.36
C LYS A 46 0.79 10.17 10.93
N ASN A 47 1.91 10.05 11.62
CA ASN A 47 2.52 11.14 12.37
C ASN A 47 3.57 11.93 11.58
N VAL A 48 4.20 11.33 10.58
CA VAL A 48 5.26 11.98 9.82
C VAL A 48 4.76 13.20 9.03
N LYS A 49 5.58 14.27 9.00
CA LYS A 49 5.27 15.56 8.35
C LYS A 49 6.42 15.99 7.44
N ASN A 50 6.16 17.01 6.62
CA ASN A 50 7.13 17.64 5.71
C ASN A 50 7.88 16.66 4.77
N PRO A 51 7.18 15.86 3.95
CA PRO A 51 5.73 15.85 3.70
C PRO A 51 4.97 14.85 4.59
N ALA A 52 3.64 14.97 4.63
CA ALA A 52 2.80 13.89 5.14
C ALA A 52 2.93 12.64 4.25
N ALA A 53 2.81 11.44 4.83
CA ALA A 53 2.95 10.21 4.05
C ALA A 53 1.84 10.00 3.01
N ALA A 54 0.60 10.44 3.31
CA ALA A 54 -0.58 10.18 2.50
C ALA A 54 -0.69 8.69 2.09
N SER A 55 -0.50 7.81 3.08
CA SER A 55 -0.46 6.36 2.90
C SER A 55 -1.82 5.71 3.15
N GLU A 56 -1.98 4.50 2.64
CA GLU A 56 -3.10 3.61 2.98
C GLU A 56 -2.56 2.41 3.77
N VAL A 57 -3.18 2.14 4.91
CA VAL A 57 -2.95 0.93 5.68
C VAL A 57 -4.31 0.33 5.97
N ALA A 58 -4.50 -0.95 5.65
CA ALA A 58 -5.71 -1.66 6.03
C ALA A 58 -5.37 -3.00 6.66
N TYR A 59 -6.27 -3.48 7.51
CA TYR A 59 -6.17 -4.76 8.17
C TYR A 59 -7.37 -5.63 7.84
N GLY A 60 -7.12 -6.93 7.63
CA GLY A 60 -8.18 -7.93 7.47
C GLY A 60 -8.48 -8.60 8.81
N ASP A 61 -9.68 -8.37 9.36
CA ASP A 61 -10.13 -9.02 10.60
C ASP A 61 -10.24 -10.54 10.41
N ARG A 62 -9.53 -11.30 11.24
CA ARG A 62 -9.43 -12.77 11.20
C ARG A 62 -8.80 -13.33 9.93
N PHE A 63 -8.12 -12.49 9.16
CA PHE A 63 -7.39 -12.95 7.99
C PHE A 63 -5.96 -13.32 8.33
N GLU A 64 -5.49 -14.38 7.67
CA GLU A 64 -4.17 -14.94 7.87
C GLU A 64 -3.10 -14.27 6.99
N HIS A 65 -1.92 -14.86 6.93
CA HIS A 65 -0.85 -14.41 6.04
C HIS A 65 -1.31 -14.33 4.57
N CYS A 66 -0.70 -13.43 3.81
CA CYS A 66 -1.04 -13.11 2.42
C CYS A 66 -2.40 -12.41 2.19
N TRP A 67 -3.07 -11.90 3.23
CA TRP A 67 -4.24 -11.04 3.01
C TRP A 67 -3.89 -9.84 2.14
N ASN A 68 -4.68 -9.65 1.09
CA ASN A 68 -4.39 -8.73 0.00
C ASN A 68 -5.45 -7.61 -0.11
N GLY A 69 -6.12 -7.26 0.98
CA GLY A 69 -6.99 -6.08 0.99
C GLY A 69 -8.47 -6.29 0.70
N ASP A 70 -8.94 -7.52 0.41
CA ASP A 70 -10.38 -7.80 0.31
C ASP A 70 -10.92 -8.39 1.62
N PRO A 71 -11.72 -7.66 2.40
CA PRO A 71 -12.29 -8.19 3.64
C PRO A 71 -13.52 -9.08 3.42
N ASN A 72 -14.04 -9.21 2.19
CA ASN A 72 -15.34 -9.82 1.93
C ASN A 72 -15.27 -11.29 1.52
N VAL A 73 -14.09 -11.80 1.14
CA VAL A 73 -13.91 -13.18 0.69
C VAL A 73 -12.63 -13.78 1.27
N PRO A 74 -12.56 -15.11 1.48
CA PRO A 74 -11.35 -15.77 1.96
C PRO A 74 -10.12 -15.56 1.06
N ASN A 75 -8.92 -15.64 1.63
CA ASN A 75 -7.66 -15.41 0.92
C ASN A 75 -7.49 -16.26 -0.35
N HIS A 76 -7.93 -17.52 -0.33
CA HIS A 76 -7.81 -18.42 -1.48
C HIS A 76 -8.63 -17.96 -2.70
N ILE A 77 -9.70 -17.18 -2.48
CA ILE A 77 -10.49 -16.52 -3.53
C ILE A 77 -9.93 -15.12 -3.82
N SER A 78 -9.64 -14.33 -2.78
CA SER A 78 -9.18 -12.95 -2.95
C SER A 78 -7.90 -12.85 -3.78
N ARG A 79 -6.97 -13.81 -3.63
CA ARG A 79 -5.73 -13.87 -4.43
C ARG A 79 -5.96 -14.07 -5.94
N LEU A 80 -7.16 -14.48 -6.36
CA LEU A 80 -7.52 -14.60 -7.77
C LEU A 80 -8.08 -13.28 -8.34
N ARG A 81 -8.22 -12.25 -7.50
CA ARG A 81 -8.94 -11.01 -7.80
C ARG A 81 -8.05 -9.76 -7.85
N TYR A 82 -6.72 -9.90 -7.77
CA TYR A 82 -5.79 -8.76 -7.83
C TYR A 82 -6.10 -7.79 -8.97
N ASN A 83 -6.33 -8.31 -10.18
CA ASN A 83 -6.67 -7.49 -11.34
C ASN A 83 -7.94 -6.67 -11.10
N THR A 84 -9.02 -7.31 -10.65
CA THR A 84 -10.30 -6.63 -10.37
C THR A 84 -10.23 -5.66 -9.20
N MET A 85 -9.30 -5.86 -8.25
CA MET A 85 -9.15 -4.99 -7.09
C MET A 85 -8.26 -3.78 -7.36
N TYR A 86 -7.21 -3.96 -8.16
CA TYR A 86 -6.13 -2.99 -8.24
C TYR A 86 -5.96 -2.32 -9.60
N ILE A 87 -6.45 -2.90 -10.70
CA ILE A 87 -6.30 -2.26 -12.03
C ILE A 87 -6.89 -0.86 -11.99
N ASP A 88 -8.15 -0.69 -11.58
CA ASP A 88 -8.78 0.65 -11.53
C ASP A 88 -7.98 1.66 -10.69
N LYS A 89 -7.42 1.21 -9.57
CA LYS A 89 -6.59 2.05 -8.69
C LYS A 89 -5.27 2.43 -9.35
N ILE A 90 -4.60 1.47 -9.98
CA ILE A 90 -3.35 1.67 -10.72
C ILE A 90 -3.61 2.63 -11.90
N MET A 91 -4.71 2.44 -12.64
CA MET A 91 -5.09 3.28 -13.77
C MET A 91 -5.30 4.73 -13.37
N LYS A 92 -6.09 4.98 -12.31
CA LYS A 92 -6.28 6.33 -11.73
C LYS A 92 -4.95 6.95 -11.28
N ARG A 93 -4.03 6.15 -10.72
CA ARG A 93 -2.70 6.64 -10.35
C ARG A 93 -1.86 7.03 -11.56
N ILE A 94 -1.87 6.22 -12.61
CA ILE A 94 -1.15 6.51 -13.85
C ILE A 94 -1.68 7.81 -14.46
N GLU A 95 -3.01 8.00 -14.54
CA GLU A 95 -3.61 9.24 -15.05
C GLU A 95 -3.16 10.49 -14.31
N THR A 96 -3.07 10.39 -12.99
CA THR A 96 -2.74 11.54 -12.13
C THR A 96 -1.26 11.85 -12.08
N THR A 97 -0.37 10.94 -12.52
CA THR A 97 1.08 11.10 -12.33
C THR A 97 1.94 10.84 -13.55
N ALA A 98 1.35 10.41 -14.66
CA ALA A 98 2.10 10.24 -15.89
C ALA A 98 2.74 11.58 -16.33
N PRO A 99 3.98 11.56 -16.85
CA PRO A 99 4.62 12.75 -17.39
C PRO A 99 3.79 13.41 -18.49
N ALA A 100 3.98 14.72 -18.67
CA ALA A 100 3.37 15.43 -19.79
C ALA A 100 3.74 14.77 -21.13
N GLY A 101 2.73 14.51 -21.97
CA GLY A 101 2.91 13.85 -23.27
C GLY A 101 2.98 12.32 -23.24
N ALA A 102 2.88 11.68 -22.07
CA ALA A 102 2.83 10.23 -21.98
C ALA A 102 1.55 9.65 -22.65
N ASP A 103 1.69 8.52 -23.33
CA ASP A 103 0.56 7.82 -23.93
C ASP A 103 -0.24 7.07 -22.86
N LEU A 104 -1.48 7.52 -22.68
CA LEU A 104 -2.43 6.94 -21.72
C LEU A 104 -3.56 6.15 -22.40
N LYS A 105 -3.56 6.00 -23.73
CA LYS A 105 -4.74 5.49 -24.46
C LYS A 105 -4.47 4.25 -25.29
N SER A 106 -3.29 4.10 -25.90
CA SER A 106 -3.03 3.00 -26.86
C SER A 106 -3.13 1.59 -26.27
N TRP A 107 -2.95 1.47 -24.95
CA TRP A 107 -2.89 0.21 -24.22
C TRP A 107 -4.14 -0.03 -23.35
N ARG A 108 -5.12 0.87 -23.38
CA ARG A 108 -6.39 0.72 -22.66
C ARG A 108 -7.39 -0.04 -23.53
N TYR A 109 -7.60 -1.31 -23.21
CA TYR A 109 -8.60 -2.17 -23.83
C TYR A 109 -9.57 -2.72 -22.79
#